data_AF-A0A3D5M4C7-F1
#
_entry.id   AF-A0A3D5M4C7-F1
#
_cell.length_a   1.000
_cell.length_b   1.000
_cell.length_c   1.000
_cell.angle_alpha   90.00
_cell.angle_beta   90.00
_cell.angle_gamma   90.00
#
_symmetry.space_group_name_H-M   'P 1'
#
loop_
_entity.id
_entity.type
_entity.pdbx_description
1 polymer ?
#
loop_
_entity_poly.entity_id
_entity_poly.type
_entity_poly.pdbx_seq_one_letter_code
_entity_poly.pdbx_strand_id
1 'polypeptide(L)'
;MLNALRSQLSTPELDPWATVVMLRALPLEESGPIIAKLLGDKGKAALGVHTREVTSLLPGQFVRRMKVSNPIPGGGKEGLTRVLGLPPEERPTANVLLSTEEGLFDLRQYGREKGRSDDCVVAMQCSLLSPDDRSVTLALGSDDGCLVQVNGETIVEDYAEQGVDPLDHLIQVNLKKGANPVLFLVENGGGGFGASLRILDNEVVVEATSGGSEPGNSLRVQILSDLAALLSAAQLYRIDEQVWPSSPEALLDRYITSKNLVRDPWGKNYIIASDSNGIEIICLGADGEEGGIGINADIVYRP
;
A
#
# COMPACT_ATOMS: atom_id res chain seq x y z
N MET A 1 7.74 33.91 8.78
CA MET A 1 7.24 33.28 7.54
C MET A 1 6.21 32.19 7.84
N LEU A 2 6.54 31.15 8.61
CA LEU A 2 5.61 30.06 8.99
C LEU A 2 4.30 30.53 9.65
N ASN A 3 4.35 31.51 10.57
CA ASN A 3 3.13 32.05 11.20
C ASN A 3 2.18 32.76 10.20
N ALA A 4 2.71 33.35 9.13
CA ALA A 4 1.89 33.96 8.08
C ALA A 4 1.23 32.88 7.20
N LEU A 5 1.94 31.80 6.89
CA LEU A 5 1.41 30.64 6.17
C LEU A 5 0.27 29.95 6.93
N ARG A 6 0.43 29.76 8.25
CA ARG A 6 -0.61 29.19 9.12
C ARG A 6 -1.91 30.00 9.10
N SER A 7 -1.80 31.32 9.13
CA SER A 7 -2.97 32.21 9.03
C SER A 7 -3.67 32.12 7.68
N GLN A 8 -2.92 31.89 6.60
CA GLN A 8 -3.47 31.80 5.24
C GLN A 8 -4.17 30.46 5.00
N LEU A 9 -3.66 29.34 5.50
CA LEU A 9 -4.31 28.01 5.37
C LEU A 9 -5.72 27.94 5.99
N SER A 10 -6.05 28.87 6.90
CA SER A 10 -7.38 28.95 7.52
C SER A 10 -8.40 29.74 6.67
N THR A 11 -7.99 30.26 5.50
CA THR A 11 -8.85 31.08 4.64
C THR A 11 -9.78 30.17 3.81
N PRO A 12 -11.12 30.38 3.83
CA PRO A 12 -12.09 29.45 3.23
C PRO A 12 -11.98 29.25 1.71
N GLU A 13 -11.36 30.18 0.98
CA GLU A 13 -11.32 30.23 -0.49
C GLU A 13 -9.90 30.14 -1.06
N LEU A 14 -8.95 29.56 -0.32
CA LEU A 14 -7.61 29.39 -0.85
C LEU A 14 -7.63 28.45 -2.06
N ASP A 15 -6.93 28.86 -3.11
CA ASP A 15 -6.73 28.03 -4.30
C ASP A 15 -6.13 26.65 -3.93
N PRO A 16 -6.62 25.53 -4.49
CA PRO A 16 -6.13 24.19 -4.16
C PRO A 16 -4.63 24.01 -4.37
N TRP A 17 -4.07 24.57 -5.44
CA TRP A 17 -2.63 24.50 -5.71
C TRP A 17 -1.84 25.34 -4.69
N ALA A 18 -2.29 26.57 -4.40
CA ALA A 18 -1.68 27.38 -3.34
C ALA A 18 -1.68 26.66 -1.99
N THR A 19 -2.78 25.98 -1.65
CA THR A 19 -2.89 25.15 -0.44
C THR A 19 -1.83 24.05 -0.42
N VAL A 20 -1.67 23.28 -1.52
CA VAL A 20 -0.63 22.25 -1.65
C VAL A 20 0.78 22.82 -1.48
N VAL A 21 1.08 23.95 -2.12
CA VAL A 21 2.39 24.62 -2.01
C VAL A 21 2.68 25.01 -0.56
N MET A 22 1.69 25.56 0.15
CA MET A 22 1.85 25.94 1.56
C MET A 22 2.05 24.71 2.46
N LEU A 23 1.28 23.64 2.25
CA LEU A 23 1.39 22.40 3.02
C LEU A 23 2.78 21.76 2.84
N ARG A 24 3.32 21.75 1.63
CA ARG A 24 4.68 21.26 1.33
C ARG A 24 5.79 22.10 1.97
N ALA A 25 5.52 23.35 2.31
CA ALA A 25 6.47 24.23 2.96
C ALA A 25 6.49 24.09 4.50
N LEU A 26 5.51 23.38 5.07
CA LEU A 26 5.45 23.10 6.51
C LEU A 26 6.20 21.80 6.85
N PRO A 27 6.73 21.67 8.08
CA PRO A 27 7.23 20.39 8.58
C PRO A 27 6.15 19.28 8.50
N LEU A 28 6.57 18.03 8.35
CA LEU A 28 5.66 16.88 8.20
C LEU A 28 4.73 16.72 9.41
N GLU A 29 5.24 17.00 10.60
CA GLU A 29 4.49 16.92 11.86
C GLU A 29 3.35 17.95 11.93
N GLU A 30 3.46 19.04 11.17
CA GLU A 30 2.42 20.07 11.06
C GLU A 30 1.51 19.86 9.86
N SER A 31 2.07 19.58 8.68
CA SER A 31 1.30 19.44 7.44
C SER A 31 0.44 18.18 7.42
N GLY A 32 0.95 17.06 7.92
CA GLY A 32 0.24 15.77 7.91
C GLY A 32 -1.13 15.83 8.58
N PRO A 33 -1.24 16.25 9.85
CA PRO A 33 -2.53 16.40 10.53
C PRO A 33 -3.49 17.36 9.83
N ILE A 34 -2.97 18.44 9.22
CA ILE A 34 -3.80 19.40 8.46
C ILE A 34 -4.36 18.73 7.21
N ILE A 35 -3.54 17.99 6.46
CA ILE A 35 -3.98 17.27 5.26
C ILE A 35 -5.00 16.20 5.63
N ALA A 36 -4.74 15.40 6.66
CA ALA A 36 -5.66 14.37 7.13
C ALA A 36 -7.02 14.96 7.47
N LYS A 37 -7.06 16.09 8.17
CA LYS A 37 -8.30 16.80 8.47
C LYS A 37 -8.99 17.33 7.22
N LEU A 38 -8.26 17.99 6.31
CA LEU A 38 -8.82 18.50 5.06
C LEU A 38 -9.46 17.40 4.22
N LEU A 39 -8.76 16.27 4.07
CA LEU A 39 -9.25 15.10 3.35
C LEU A 39 -10.43 14.44 4.06
N GLY A 40 -10.41 14.34 5.39
CA GLY A 40 -11.53 13.81 6.17
C GLY A 40 -12.79 14.69 6.07
N ASP A 41 -12.63 16.01 6.06
CA ASP A 41 -13.77 16.95 6.07
C ASP A 41 -14.34 17.20 4.65
N LYS A 42 -13.49 17.20 3.61
CA LYS A 42 -13.86 17.65 2.25
C LYS A 42 -13.50 16.64 1.15
N GLY A 43 -12.93 15.48 1.48
CA GLY A 43 -12.47 14.49 0.51
C GLY A 43 -11.38 15.02 -0.43
N LYS A 44 -11.20 14.37 -1.58
CA LYS A 44 -10.25 14.80 -2.63
C LYS A 44 -10.55 16.21 -3.18
N ALA A 45 -11.80 16.69 -3.08
CA ALA A 45 -12.19 18.02 -3.56
C ALA A 45 -11.45 19.15 -2.83
N ALA A 46 -10.94 18.91 -1.62
CA ALA A 46 -10.13 19.89 -0.87
C ALA A 46 -8.88 20.36 -1.65
N LEU A 47 -8.28 19.45 -2.42
CA LEU A 47 -7.01 19.67 -3.14
C LEU A 47 -7.16 19.43 -4.66
N GLY A 48 -8.34 18.95 -5.08
CA GLY A 48 -8.67 18.67 -6.47
C GLY A 48 -7.68 17.70 -7.11
N VAL A 49 -7.25 18.04 -8.33
CA VAL A 49 -6.27 17.25 -9.10
C VAL A 49 -4.90 17.17 -8.43
N HIS A 50 -4.61 18.03 -7.45
CA HIS A 50 -3.31 18.09 -6.78
C HIS A 50 -3.22 17.18 -5.54
N THR A 51 -4.26 16.40 -5.23
CA THR A 51 -4.25 15.49 -4.08
C THR A 51 -3.04 14.54 -4.07
N ARG A 52 -2.59 14.09 -5.25
CA ARG A 52 -1.40 13.23 -5.38
C ARG A 52 -0.10 13.88 -4.93
N GLU A 53 -0.01 15.21 -4.96
CA GLU A 53 1.19 15.96 -4.56
C GLU A 53 1.43 15.97 -3.05
N VAL A 54 0.42 15.58 -2.26
CA VAL A 54 0.49 15.57 -0.79
C VAL A 54 0.42 14.17 -0.19
N THR A 55 0.31 13.12 -1.00
CA THR A 55 0.20 11.73 -0.52
C THR A 55 1.40 11.31 0.34
N SER A 56 2.60 11.80 0.02
CA SER A 56 3.82 11.57 0.80
C SER A 56 3.85 12.33 2.13
N LEU A 57 3.01 13.36 2.28
CA LEU A 57 2.89 14.16 3.50
C LEU A 57 1.78 13.65 4.42
N LEU A 58 0.97 12.70 3.97
CA LEU A 58 -0.08 12.12 4.79
C LEU A 58 0.54 11.47 6.04
N PRO A 59 -0.12 11.61 7.21
CA PRO A 59 0.35 10.99 8.42
C PRO A 59 -0.02 9.50 8.45
N GLY A 60 0.41 8.85 9.53
CA GLY A 60 0.10 7.48 9.87
C GLY A 60 0.66 6.48 8.87
N GLN A 61 0.03 5.32 8.83
CA GLN A 61 0.59 4.14 8.19
C GLN A 61 -0.47 3.35 7.44
N PHE A 62 -0.01 2.64 6.42
CA PHE A 62 -0.82 1.59 5.81
C PHE A 62 -0.93 0.39 6.75
N VAL A 63 -2.10 -0.22 6.79
CA VAL A 63 -2.26 -1.56 7.37
C VAL A 63 -1.58 -2.54 6.43
N ARG A 64 -0.62 -3.29 6.96
CA ARG A 64 0.18 -4.23 6.16
C ARG A 64 -0.11 -5.69 6.44
N ARG A 65 -0.39 -6.00 7.71
CA ARG A 65 -0.73 -7.33 8.19
C ARG A 65 -2.20 -7.41 8.54
N MET A 66 -2.89 -8.39 7.97
CA MET A 66 -4.29 -8.66 8.25
C MET A 66 -4.51 -10.16 8.39
N LYS A 67 -5.59 -10.52 9.05
CA LYS A 67 -6.16 -11.86 8.99
C LYS A 67 -7.03 -11.96 7.74
N VAL A 68 -6.73 -12.88 6.85
CA VAL A 68 -7.34 -12.94 5.51
C VAL A 68 -7.95 -14.32 5.29
N SER A 69 -9.17 -14.36 4.76
CA SER A 69 -9.82 -15.62 4.39
C SER A 69 -9.28 -16.15 3.07
N ASN A 70 -9.56 -17.41 2.76
CA ASN A 70 -9.50 -17.83 1.36
C ASN A 70 -10.57 -17.07 0.54
N PRO A 71 -10.40 -16.94 -0.78
CA PRO A 71 -11.41 -16.37 -1.66
C PRO A 71 -12.70 -17.20 -1.61
N ILE A 72 -13.81 -16.54 -1.25
CA ILE A 72 -15.13 -17.17 -1.12
C ILE A 72 -15.87 -16.95 -2.44
N PRO A 73 -16.37 -18.00 -3.12
CA PRO A 73 -17.03 -17.86 -4.43
C PRO A 73 -18.23 -16.92 -4.42
N GLY A 74 -18.40 -16.15 -5.50
CA GLY A 74 -19.44 -15.14 -5.68
C GLY A 74 -18.89 -13.72 -5.45
N GLY A 75 -19.07 -12.84 -6.45
CA GLY A 75 -18.69 -11.42 -6.40
C GLY A 75 -19.87 -10.45 -6.28
N GLY A 76 -19.56 -9.16 -6.47
CA GLY A 76 -20.51 -8.05 -6.44
C GLY A 76 -21.25 -7.88 -5.10
N LYS A 77 -22.32 -7.08 -5.14
CA LYS A 77 -23.14 -6.77 -3.96
C LYS A 77 -23.70 -8.02 -3.26
N GLU A 78 -24.16 -9.00 -4.03
CA GLU A 78 -24.72 -10.24 -3.49
C GLU A 78 -23.64 -11.07 -2.77
N GLY A 79 -22.44 -11.17 -3.36
CA GLY A 79 -21.28 -11.80 -2.74
C GLY A 79 -20.90 -11.14 -1.42
N LEU A 80 -20.72 -9.81 -1.42
CA LEU A 80 -20.38 -9.03 -0.22
C LEU A 80 -21.41 -9.21 0.90
N THR A 81 -22.70 -9.05 0.58
CA THR A 81 -23.79 -9.17 1.57
C THR A 81 -23.86 -10.57 2.15
N ARG A 82 -23.70 -11.60 1.31
CA ARG A 82 -23.69 -12.99 1.75
C ARG A 82 -22.51 -13.27 2.66
N VAL A 83 -21.30 -12.87 2.28
CA VAL A 83 -20.07 -13.11 3.07
C VAL A 83 -20.11 -12.34 4.40
N LEU A 84 -20.68 -11.13 4.42
CA LEU A 84 -20.90 -10.40 5.66
C LEU A 84 -21.80 -11.17 6.64
N GLY A 85 -22.83 -11.84 6.12
CA GLY A 85 -23.75 -12.67 6.90
C GLY A 85 -23.18 -14.02 7.36
N LEU A 86 -22.00 -14.43 6.86
CA LEU A 86 -21.38 -15.68 7.26
C LEU A 86 -20.79 -15.58 8.67
N PRO A 87 -20.97 -16.63 9.50
CA PRO A 87 -20.30 -16.69 10.79
C PRO A 87 -18.78 -16.84 10.59
N PRO A 88 -17.95 -16.38 11.55
CA PRO A 88 -16.49 -16.41 11.42
C PRO A 88 -15.89 -17.78 11.08
N GLU A 89 -16.48 -18.86 11.60
CA GLU A 89 -16.12 -20.25 11.31
C GLU A 89 -16.27 -20.64 9.83
N GLU A 90 -17.16 -19.99 9.09
CA GLU A 90 -17.37 -20.21 7.65
C GLU A 90 -16.49 -19.32 6.77
N ARG A 91 -15.73 -18.42 7.38
CA ARG A 91 -14.73 -17.57 6.72
C ARG A 91 -13.41 -17.60 7.50
N PRO A 92 -12.79 -18.78 7.65
CA PRO A 92 -11.57 -18.93 8.44
C PRO A 92 -10.47 -18.05 7.88
N THR A 93 -9.74 -17.37 8.76
CA THR A 93 -8.68 -16.43 8.39
C THR A 93 -7.31 -16.88 8.87
N ALA A 94 -6.28 -16.53 8.11
CA ALA A 94 -4.88 -16.70 8.49
C ALA A 94 -4.16 -15.34 8.52
N ASN A 95 -3.13 -15.19 9.35
CA ASN A 95 -2.31 -13.98 9.35
C ASN A 95 -1.51 -13.91 8.05
N VAL A 96 -1.65 -12.81 7.33
CA VAL A 96 -0.98 -12.57 6.04
C VAL A 96 -0.37 -11.16 6.05
N LEU A 97 0.86 -11.05 5.57
CA LEU A 97 1.45 -9.76 5.21
C LEU A 97 1.06 -9.48 3.76
N LEU A 98 0.01 -8.67 3.57
CA LEU A 98 -0.57 -8.43 2.26
C LEU A 98 0.11 -7.30 1.49
N SER A 99 0.71 -6.32 2.19
CA SER A 99 1.34 -5.18 1.54
C SER A 99 2.71 -4.83 2.11
N THR A 100 3.48 -4.16 1.26
CA THR A 100 4.69 -3.45 1.66
C THR A 100 4.33 -2.04 2.13
N GLU A 101 5.29 -1.14 2.22
CA GLU A 101 5.04 0.25 2.66
C GLU A 101 4.22 1.07 1.67
N GLU A 102 4.09 0.60 0.43
CA GLU A 102 3.25 1.20 -0.62
C GLU A 102 1.74 1.00 -0.36
N GLY A 103 1.39 0.06 0.54
CA GLY A 103 0.04 -0.03 1.10
C GLY A 103 -0.99 -0.80 0.27
N LEU A 104 -0.69 -1.13 -0.98
CA LEU A 104 -1.57 -1.92 -1.84
C LEU A 104 -1.50 -3.41 -1.50
N PHE A 105 -2.67 -4.03 -1.36
CA PHE A 105 -2.86 -5.47 -1.22
C PHE A 105 -3.03 -6.09 -2.60
N ASP A 106 -2.15 -7.01 -2.99
CA ASP A 106 -2.34 -7.82 -4.20
C ASP A 106 -3.22 -9.04 -3.89
N LEU A 107 -4.53 -8.82 -3.91
CA LEU A 107 -5.51 -9.88 -3.67
C LEU A 107 -5.64 -10.82 -4.87
N ARG A 108 -5.24 -10.37 -6.06
CA ARG A 108 -5.25 -11.17 -7.28
C ARG A 108 -4.28 -12.33 -7.17
N GLN A 109 -3.05 -12.01 -6.81
CA GLN A 109 -2.01 -12.99 -6.61
C GLN A 109 -2.31 -13.91 -5.43
N TYR A 110 -2.68 -13.32 -4.28
CA TYR A 110 -3.11 -14.08 -3.12
C TYR A 110 -4.24 -15.05 -3.48
N GLY A 111 -5.26 -14.58 -4.20
CA GLY A 111 -6.38 -15.40 -4.64
C GLY A 111 -5.95 -16.54 -5.57
N ARG A 112 -5.07 -16.28 -6.55
CA ARG A 112 -4.53 -17.31 -7.45
C ARG A 112 -3.81 -18.42 -6.69
N GLU A 113 -2.99 -18.08 -5.71
CA GLU A 113 -2.29 -19.06 -4.85
C GLU A 113 -3.28 -19.90 -4.03
N LYS A 114 -4.47 -19.37 -3.74
CA LYS A 114 -5.59 -20.09 -3.10
C LYS A 114 -6.55 -20.76 -4.09
N GLY A 115 -6.28 -20.66 -5.40
CA GLY A 115 -7.05 -21.31 -6.46
C GLY A 115 -8.23 -20.51 -7.01
N ARG A 116 -8.40 -19.22 -6.64
CA ARG A 116 -9.46 -18.34 -7.18
C ARG A 116 -9.11 -16.86 -7.00
N SER A 117 -9.07 -16.09 -8.09
CA SER A 117 -8.97 -14.62 -8.02
C SER A 117 -10.23 -13.90 -8.48
N ASP A 118 -11.13 -14.58 -9.20
CA ASP A 118 -12.26 -13.94 -9.90
C ASP A 118 -13.58 -14.51 -9.36
N ASP A 119 -14.67 -13.73 -9.53
CA ASP A 119 -16.00 -14.03 -8.99
C ASP A 119 -15.92 -14.50 -7.54
N CYS A 120 -15.39 -13.63 -6.68
CA CYS A 120 -15.11 -13.99 -5.31
C CYS A 120 -15.11 -12.79 -4.37
N VAL A 121 -15.17 -13.08 -3.07
CA VAL A 121 -14.97 -12.11 -2.00
C VAL A 121 -13.88 -12.61 -1.07
N VAL A 122 -12.98 -11.72 -0.67
CA VAL A 122 -11.98 -11.97 0.38
C VAL A 122 -12.37 -11.16 1.61
N ALA A 123 -12.39 -11.82 2.77
CA ALA A 123 -12.62 -11.18 4.06
C ALA A 123 -11.28 -10.90 4.76
N MET A 124 -11.04 -9.64 5.10
CA MET A 124 -9.82 -9.16 5.74
C MET A 124 -10.14 -8.54 7.09
N GLN A 125 -9.33 -8.84 8.10
CA GLN A 125 -9.57 -8.41 9.48
C GLN A 125 -8.30 -7.88 10.13
N CYS A 126 -8.43 -6.80 10.89
CA CYS A 126 -7.37 -6.31 11.79
C CYS A 126 -8.00 -5.62 13.01
N SER A 127 -7.18 -5.25 13.98
CA SER A 127 -7.60 -4.39 15.09
C SER A 127 -6.77 -3.11 15.05
N LEU A 128 -7.43 -1.95 15.14
CA LEU A 128 -6.77 -0.66 15.34
C LEU A 128 -6.68 -0.38 16.84
N LEU A 129 -5.47 -0.21 17.35
CA LEU A 129 -5.22 0.15 18.74
C LEU A 129 -5.16 1.68 18.86
N SER A 130 -6.13 2.25 19.57
CA SER A 130 -6.18 3.69 19.85
C SER A 130 -5.68 3.99 21.28
N PRO A 131 -4.86 5.03 21.49
CA PRO A 131 -4.39 5.42 22.82
C PRO A 131 -5.51 5.89 23.76
N ASP A 132 -6.53 6.51 23.19
CA ASP A 132 -7.68 7.12 23.85
C ASP A 132 -8.91 7.10 22.90
N ASP A 133 -10.04 7.64 23.37
CA ASP A 133 -11.21 7.85 22.52
C ASP A 133 -10.92 9.05 21.58
N ARG A 134 -10.95 8.83 20.26
CA ARG A 134 -10.62 9.86 19.26
C ARG A 134 -11.31 9.61 17.92
N SER A 135 -11.43 10.68 17.13
CA SER A 135 -11.87 10.60 15.74
C SER A 135 -10.66 10.57 14.81
N VAL A 136 -10.64 9.63 13.87
CA VAL A 136 -9.56 9.50 12.87
C VAL A 136 -10.14 9.34 11.48
N THR A 137 -9.37 9.71 10.45
CA THR A 137 -9.73 9.43 9.06
C THR A 137 -9.05 8.16 8.59
N LEU A 138 -9.84 7.22 8.07
CA LEU A 138 -9.35 6.07 7.32
C LEU A 138 -9.40 6.41 5.83
N ALA A 139 -8.30 6.13 5.12
CA ALA A 139 -8.25 6.18 3.67
C ALA A 139 -8.27 4.75 3.12
N LEU A 140 -9.25 4.42 2.29
CA LEU A 140 -9.47 3.09 1.74
C LEU A 140 -9.57 3.16 0.21
N GLY A 141 -9.19 2.07 -0.43
CA GLY A 141 -9.47 1.82 -1.85
C GLY A 141 -9.64 0.33 -2.11
N SER A 142 -10.35 -0.03 -3.17
CA SER A 142 -10.61 -1.42 -3.57
C SER A 142 -10.65 -1.58 -5.08
N ASP A 143 -10.48 -2.82 -5.53
CA ASP A 143 -10.64 -3.29 -6.90
C ASP A 143 -11.21 -4.73 -6.78
N ASP A 144 -12.50 -4.98 -6.97
CA ASP A 144 -13.58 -4.08 -7.37
C ASP A 144 -14.27 -3.41 -6.16
N GLY A 145 -15.52 -3.79 -5.84
CA GLY A 145 -16.31 -3.23 -4.76
C GLY A 145 -15.85 -3.68 -3.37
N CYS A 146 -16.34 -2.99 -2.35
CA CYS A 146 -16.03 -3.34 -0.98
C CYS A 146 -17.12 -3.00 0.05
N LEU A 147 -16.99 -3.64 1.21
CA LEU A 147 -17.74 -3.30 2.41
C LEU A 147 -16.78 -3.25 3.60
N VAL A 148 -16.86 -2.18 4.38
CA VAL A 148 -15.99 -2.00 5.54
C VAL A 148 -16.83 -1.79 6.80
N GLN A 149 -16.50 -2.54 7.85
CA GLN A 149 -17.03 -2.33 9.19
C GLN A 149 -15.91 -1.96 10.17
N VAL A 150 -16.22 -1.04 11.07
CA VAL A 150 -15.40 -0.71 12.24
C VAL A 150 -16.26 -0.90 13.48
N ASN A 151 -15.78 -1.66 14.47
CA ASN A 151 -16.54 -1.99 15.67
C ASN A 151 -17.93 -2.63 15.38
N GLY A 152 -18.05 -3.32 14.25
CA GLY A 152 -19.29 -3.96 13.78
C GLY A 152 -20.29 -3.01 13.10
N GLU A 153 -19.99 -1.72 12.99
CA GLU A 153 -20.77 -0.74 12.24
C GLU A 153 -20.25 -0.63 10.81
N THR A 154 -21.13 -0.76 9.81
CA THR A 154 -20.77 -0.58 8.40
C THR A 154 -20.55 0.90 8.11
N ILE A 155 -19.33 1.25 7.69
CA ILE A 155 -18.92 2.62 7.38
C ILE A 155 -18.75 2.88 5.88
N VAL A 156 -18.60 1.81 5.08
CA VAL A 156 -18.47 1.88 3.61
C VAL A 156 -19.27 0.73 3.00
N GLU A 157 -20.05 1.08 1.97
CA GLU A 157 -20.62 0.16 1.00
C GLU A 157 -20.32 0.75 -0.39
N ASP A 158 -19.40 0.14 -1.11
CA ASP A 158 -19.11 0.48 -2.50
C ASP A 158 -19.25 -0.77 -3.36
N TYR A 159 -19.98 -0.64 -4.45
CA TYR A 159 -20.26 -1.72 -5.39
C TYR A 159 -19.81 -1.36 -6.81
N ALA A 160 -18.95 -0.35 -6.93
CA ALA A 160 -18.38 0.08 -8.20
C ALA A 160 -17.31 -0.90 -8.69
N GLU A 161 -17.29 -1.13 -10.00
CA GLU A 161 -16.21 -1.82 -10.72
C GLU A 161 -15.11 -0.79 -11.00
N GLN A 162 -14.01 -0.86 -10.26
CA GLN A 162 -12.95 0.16 -10.27
C GLN A 162 -11.58 -0.42 -9.93
N GLY A 163 -10.51 0.30 -10.26
CA GLY A 163 -9.17 -0.03 -9.80
C GLY A 163 -8.85 0.62 -8.45
N VAL A 164 -7.85 0.09 -7.74
CA VAL A 164 -7.50 0.61 -6.40
C VAL A 164 -6.93 2.03 -6.49
N ASP A 165 -7.66 3.02 -5.97
CA ASP A 165 -7.09 4.30 -5.54
C ASP A 165 -7.20 4.41 -3.99
N PRO A 166 -6.06 4.45 -3.27
CA PRO A 166 -6.04 4.44 -1.80
C PRO A 166 -6.77 5.58 -1.08
N LEU A 167 -7.21 6.59 -1.83
CA LEU A 167 -7.92 7.73 -1.29
C LEU A 167 -9.39 7.76 -1.73
N ASP A 168 -9.92 6.71 -2.38
CA ASP A 168 -11.31 6.65 -2.88
C ASP A 168 -12.34 6.84 -1.77
N HIS A 169 -12.12 6.22 -0.62
CA HIS A 169 -12.92 6.47 0.57
C HIS A 169 -12.09 7.13 1.65
N LEU A 170 -12.47 8.35 2.02
CA LEU A 170 -11.91 9.10 3.13
C LEU A 170 -12.98 9.23 4.21
N ILE A 171 -12.97 8.31 5.18
CA ILE A 171 -14.06 8.15 6.14
C ILE A 171 -13.57 8.51 7.55
N GLN A 172 -14.28 9.42 8.20
CA GLN A 172 -14.07 9.70 9.62
C GLN A 172 -14.75 8.63 10.48
N VAL A 173 -13.98 8.04 11.39
CA VAL A 173 -14.45 7.02 12.33
C VAL A 173 -14.09 7.40 13.75
N ASN A 174 -14.97 7.08 14.69
CA ASN A 174 -14.73 7.26 16.12
C ASN A 174 -14.15 5.97 16.69
N LEU A 175 -12.89 6.01 17.09
CA LEU A 175 -12.22 4.90 17.78
C LEU A 175 -12.39 5.05 19.29
N LYS A 176 -12.62 3.91 19.94
CA LYS A 176 -12.55 3.75 21.40
C LYS A 176 -11.10 3.54 21.80
N LYS A 177 -10.74 3.93 23.02
CA LYS A 177 -9.47 3.53 23.64
C LYS A 177 -9.31 2.01 23.60
N GLY A 178 -8.13 1.54 23.18
CA GLY A 178 -7.84 0.11 23.02
C GLY A 178 -8.15 -0.40 21.62
N ALA A 179 -8.53 -1.67 21.52
CA ALA A 179 -8.72 -2.36 20.24
C ALA A 179 -10.07 -2.05 19.59
N ASN A 180 -10.03 -1.70 18.32
CA ASN A 180 -11.18 -1.44 17.46
C ASN A 180 -11.12 -2.41 16.27
N PRO A 181 -11.91 -3.50 16.25
CA PRO A 181 -11.90 -4.44 15.15
C PRO A 181 -12.40 -3.81 13.84
N VAL A 182 -11.71 -4.14 12.75
CA VAL A 182 -12.05 -3.79 11.38
C VAL A 182 -12.32 -5.06 10.60
N LEU A 183 -13.42 -5.09 9.86
CA LEU A 183 -13.71 -6.08 8.82
C LEU A 183 -13.75 -5.36 7.48
N PHE A 184 -12.94 -5.81 6.53
CA PHE A 184 -12.86 -5.27 5.18
C PHE A 184 -13.12 -6.41 4.21
N LEU A 185 -14.28 -6.38 3.56
CA LEU A 185 -14.66 -7.31 2.51
C LEU A 185 -14.38 -6.66 1.17
N VAL A 186 -13.66 -7.36 0.31
CA VAL A 186 -13.35 -6.90 -1.04
C VAL A 186 -13.81 -7.97 -2.01
N GLU A 187 -14.58 -7.57 -3.02
CA GLU A 187 -15.03 -8.48 -4.06
C GLU A 187 -14.26 -8.25 -5.35
N ASN A 188 -14.26 -9.27 -6.21
CA ASN A 188 -13.74 -9.16 -7.55
C ASN A 188 -14.68 -9.87 -8.53
N GLY A 189 -15.14 -9.15 -9.55
CA GLY A 189 -15.84 -9.71 -10.69
C GLY A 189 -14.87 -10.37 -11.68
N GLY A 190 -13.67 -9.81 -11.82
CA GLY A 190 -12.54 -10.36 -12.58
C GLY A 190 -11.57 -9.29 -13.07
N GLY A 191 -10.33 -9.68 -13.39
CA GLY A 191 -9.31 -8.76 -13.89
C GLY A 191 -8.31 -8.33 -12.83
N GLY A 192 -8.38 -7.06 -12.40
CA GLY A 192 -7.69 -6.56 -11.22
C GLY A 192 -8.23 -7.24 -9.96
N PHE A 193 -7.51 -7.18 -8.84
CA PHE A 193 -8.06 -7.54 -7.53
C PHE A 193 -7.13 -7.00 -6.46
N GLY A 194 -7.58 -6.03 -5.70
CA GLY A 194 -6.75 -5.41 -4.68
C GLY A 194 -7.51 -4.52 -3.72
N ALA A 195 -6.80 -4.03 -2.72
CA ALA A 195 -7.34 -3.06 -1.79
C ALA A 195 -6.22 -2.30 -1.08
N SER A 196 -6.58 -1.28 -0.31
CA SER A 196 -5.66 -0.60 0.61
C SER A 196 -6.41 -0.02 1.79
N LEU A 197 -5.74 0.07 2.92
CA LEU A 197 -6.25 0.71 4.12
C LEU A 197 -5.11 1.49 4.80
N ARG A 198 -5.28 2.80 4.93
CA ARG A 198 -4.36 3.69 5.63
C ARG A 198 -5.07 4.37 6.79
N ILE A 199 -4.41 4.41 7.95
CA ILE A 199 -4.85 5.25 9.06
C ILE A 199 -4.14 6.60 8.92
N LEU A 200 -4.89 7.70 8.85
CA LEU A 200 -4.33 9.05 8.79
C LEU A 200 -4.11 9.64 10.20
N ASP A 201 -3.50 8.84 11.08
CA ASP A 201 -3.14 9.21 12.45
C ASP A 201 -1.86 8.44 12.84
N ASN A 202 -0.89 9.12 13.43
CA ASN A 202 0.42 8.54 13.78
C ASN A 202 0.40 7.73 15.08
N GLU A 203 -0.58 7.95 15.96
CA GLU A 203 -0.64 7.29 17.26
C GLU A 203 -1.53 6.04 17.26
N VAL A 204 -2.36 5.88 16.22
CA VAL A 204 -3.14 4.66 16.02
C VAL A 204 -2.28 3.61 15.34
N VAL A 205 -2.11 2.49 16.02
CA VAL A 205 -1.28 1.38 15.53
C VAL A 205 -2.15 0.17 15.20
N VAL A 206 -1.70 -0.64 14.24
CA VAL A 206 -2.33 -1.92 13.97
C VAL A 206 -1.88 -2.90 15.04
N GLU A 207 -2.81 -3.58 15.70
CA GLU A 207 -2.48 -4.62 16.66
C GLU A 207 -1.57 -5.65 15.97
N ALA A 208 -0.37 -5.81 16.51
CA ALA A 208 0.59 -6.76 16.00
C ALA A 208 -0.05 -8.15 16.04
N THR A 209 -0.36 -8.68 14.86
CA THR A 209 -0.74 -10.07 14.70
C THR A 209 0.48 -10.89 15.06
N SER A 210 0.54 -11.38 16.30
CA SER A 210 1.62 -12.17 16.90
C SER A 210 2.57 -12.81 15.86
N GLY A 211 3.76 -12.21 15.68
CA GLY A 211 4.82 -12.73 14.81
C GLY A 211 5.38 -11.74 13.78
N GLY A 212 6.37 -10.93 14.20
CA GLY A 212 7.29 -10.22 13.28
C GLY A 212 7.46 -8.73 13.59
N SER A 213 8.64 -8.39 14.07
CA SER A 213 9.14 -7.06 14.47
C SER A 213 9.06 -5.96 13.39
N GLU A 214 8.67 -4.75 13.81
CA GLU A 214 9.02 -3.44 13.20
C GLU A 214 10.32 -2.89 13.84
N PRO A 215 10.87 -1.71 13.46
CA PRO A 215 11.09 -1.13 12.14
C PRO A 215 12.60 -0.84 11.93
N GLY A 216 13.18 -1.32 10.83
CA GLY A 216 14.48 -0.86 10.32
C GLY A 216 14.26 -0.41 8.89
N ASN A 217 14.96 0.65 8.44
CA ASN A 217 14.89 1.21 7.08
C ASN A 217 14.36 0.20 6.06
N SER A 218 13.17 0.47 5.55
CA SER A 218 12.40 -0.41 4.66
C SER A 218 13.30 -1.21 3.72
N LEU A 219 13.32 -2.54 3.90
CA LEU A 219 14.00 -3.46 3.00
C LEU A 219 13.63 -3.17 1.55
N ARG A 220 12.38 -2.74 1.30
CA ARG A 220 11.90 -2.35 -0.03
C ARG A 220 12.55 -1.07 -0.55
N VAL A 221 12.73 -0.04 0.28
CA VAL A 221 13.44 1.19 -0.12
C VAL A 221 14.89 0.88 -0.48
N GLN A 222 15.54 0.01 0.30
CA GLN A 222 16.87 -0.47 -0.05
C GLN A 222 16.86 -1.21 -1.39
N ILE A 223 15.95 -2.17 -1.58
CA ILE A 223 15.83 -2.92 -2.83
C ILE A 223 15.59 -1.98 -4.02
N LEU A 224 14.67 -1.02 -3.92
CA LEU A 224 14.41 -0.07 -5.01
C LEU A 224 15.64 0.79 -5.34
N SER A 225 16.40 1.21 -4.33
CA SER A 225 17.67 1.91 -4.53
C SER A 225 18.70 1.03 -5.24
N ASP A 226 18.82 -0.24 -4.82
CA ASP A 226 19.75 -1.21 -5.39
C ASP A 226 19.39 -1.52 -6.86
N LEU A 227 18.10 -1.75 -7.15
CA LEU A 227 17.58 -1.99 -8.51
C LEU A 227 17.83 -0.79 -9.44
N ALA A 228 17.61 0.44 -8.97
CA ALA A 228 17.86 1.64 -9.76
C ALA A 228 19.36 1.83 -10.09
N ALA A 229 20.24 1.53 -9.11
CA ALA A 229 21.68 1.59 -9.31
C ALA A 229 22.16 0.49 -10.27
N LEU A 230 21.64 -0.74 -10.14
CA LEU A 230 21.91 -1.84 -11.06
C LEU A 230 21.44 -1.53 -12.49
N LEU A 231 20.29 -0.89 -12.66
CA LEU A 231 19.78 -0.49 -13.97
C LEU A 231 20.70 0.53 -14.62
N SER A 232 21.12 1.55 -13.86
CA SER A 232 22.04 2.58 -14.34
C SER A 232 23.38 1.97 -14.78
N ALA A 233 23.92 1.04 -13.99
CA ALA A 233 25.14 0.31 -14.31
C ALA A 233 24.96 -0.59 -15.54
N ALA A 234 23.82 -1.27 -15.68
CA ALA A 234 23.51 -2.10 -16.85
C ALA A 234 23.38 -1.26 -18.14
N GLN A 235 22.85 -0.05 -18.05
CA GLN A 235 22.80 0.90 -19.17
C GLN A 235 24.20 1.34 -19.61
N LEU A 236 25.08 1.67 -18.66
CA LEU A 236 26.48 1.98 -18.96
C LEU A 236 27.21 0.78 -19.58
N TYR A 237 27.02 -0.41 -19.03
CA TYR A 237 27.54 -1.66 -19.59
C TYR A 237 27.12 -1.84 -21.04
N ARG A 238 25.84 -1.60 -21.37
CA ARG A 238 25.35 -1.69 -22.75
C ARG A 238 25.98 -0.66 -23.68
N ILE A 239 26.23 0.56 -23.20
CA ILE A 239 26.89 1.59 -24.01
C ILE A 239 28.30 1.13 -24.40
N ASP A 240 29.05 0.56 -23.46
CA ASP A 240 30.42 0.11 -23.68
C ASP A 240 30.51 -1.20 -24.48
N GLU A 241 29.72 -2.21 -24.11
CA GLU A 241 29.83 -3.58 -24.62
C GLU A 241 28.82 -3.90 -25.73
N GLN A 242 27.91 -2.98 -26.05
CA GLN A 242 26.84 -3.11 -27.06
C GLN A 242 25.85 -4.25 -26.81
N VAL A 243 25.92 -4.91 -25.65
CA VAL A 243 25.02 -5.97 -25.20
C VAL A 243 24.61 -5.73 -23.75
N TRP A 244 23.45 -6.24 -23.34
CA TRP A 244 23.03 -6.20 -21.93
C TRP A 244 23.86 -7.17 -21.07
N PRO A 245 24.08 -6.86 -19.78
CA PRO A 245 24.71 -7.80 -18.86
C PRO A 245 23.79 -9.00 -18.60
N SER A 246 24.37 -10.19 -18.46
CA SER A 246 23.61 -11.42 -18.15
C SER A 246 23.37 -11.63 -16.65
N SER A 247 24.10 -10.93 -15.78
CA SER A 247 23.91 -10.97 -14.33
C SER A 247 24.48 -9.72 -13.63
N PRO A 248 24.07 -9.43 -12.39
CA PRO A 248 24.62 -8.32 -11.60
C PRO A 248 26.14 -8.41 -11.41
N GLU A 249 26.72 -9.62 -11.33
CA GLU A 249 28.15 -9.82 -11.15
C GLU A 249 28.98 -9.30 -12.33
N ALA A 250 28.43 -9.27 -13.54
CA ALA A 250 29.11 -8.73 -14.72
C ALA A 250 29.38 -7.21 -14.60
N LEU A 251 28.69 -6.54 -13.68
CA LEU A 251 28.79 -5.10 -13.46
C LEU A 251 29.85 -4.73 -12.40
N LEU A 252 30.34 -5.71 -11.64
CA LEU A 252 31.30 -5.49 -10.56
C LEU A 252 32.62 -4.92 -11.05
N ASP A 253 33.27 -4.16 -10.17
CA ASP A 253 34.58 -3.51 -10.30
C ASP A 253 34.64 -2.39 -11.36
N ARG A 254 33.92 -2.51 -12.49
CA ARG A 254 33.92 -1.52 -13.58
C ARG A 254 32.75 -0.54 -13.51
N TYR A 255 31.55 -1.01 -13.18
CA TYR A 255 30.33 -0.18 -13.15
C TYR A 255 29.75 -0.06 -11.73
N ILE A 256 30.01 -1.04 -10.86
CA ILE A 256 29.60 -1.07 -9.46
C ILE A 256 30.79 -1.46 -8.58
N THR A 257 31.12 -0.62 -7.60
CA THR A 257 32.21 -0.89 -6.63
C THR A 257 31.73 -1.65 -5.39
N SER A 258 30.44 -1.56 -5.06
CA SER A 258 29.87 -2.21 -3.88
C SER A 258 29.45 -3.64 -4.18
N LYS A 259 30.17 -4.63 -3.62
CA LYS A 259 29.80 -6.06 -3.71
C LYS A 259 28.48 -6.39 -3.04
N ASN A 260 27.99 -5.53 -2.14
CA ASN A 260 26.71 -5.74 -1.49
C ASN A 260 25.53 -5.38 -2.40
N LEU A 261 25.76 -4.61 -3.47
CA LEU A 261 24.70 -4.15 -4.39
C LEU A 261 24.23 -5.24 -5.37
N VAL A 262 24.99 -6.33 -5.51
CA VAL A 262 24.62 -7.44 -6.42
C VAL A 262 23.67 -8.45 -5.76
N ARG A 263 23.43 -8.30 -4.45
CA ARG A 263 22.57 -9.17 -3.67
C ARG A 263 21.48 -8.39 -2.99
N ASP A 264 20.31 -8.99 -2.92
CA ASP A 264 19.19 -8.44 -2.18
C ASP A 264 19.39 -8.52 -0.66
N PRO A 265 18.54 -7.88 0.15
CA PRO A 265 18.63 -7.92 1.60
C PRO A 265 18.51 -9.32 2.23
N TRP A 266 18.03 -10.31 1.47
CA TRP A 266 17.93 -11.72 1.88
C TRP A 266 19.13 -12.56 1.40
N GLY A 267 20.12 -11.91 0.76
CA GLY A 267 21.37 -12.52 0.32
C GLY A 267 21.29 -13.27 -1.01
N LYS A 268 20.19 -13.13 -1.75
CA LYS A 268 19.99 -13.74 -3.07
C LYS A 268 20.42 -12.78 -4.17
N ASN A 269 20.69 -13.30 -5.36
CA ASN A 269 21.08 -12.46 -6.49
C ASN A 269 19.85 -11.81 -7.12
N TYR A 270 19.98 -10.53 -7.49
CA TYR A 270 19.02 -9.90 -8.39
C TYR A 270 19.05 -10.57 -9.77
N ILE A 271 17.90 -10.61 -10.43
CA ILE A 271 17.76 -11.17 -11.78
C ILE A 271 17.76 -10.04 -12.78
N ILE A 272 18.59 -10.16 -13.82
CA ILE A 272 18.55 -9.28 -14.99
C ILE A 272 17.86 -10.03 -16.12
N ALA A 273 16.69 -9.56 -16.51
CA ALA A 273 15.96 -10.06 -17.67
C ALA A 273 16.02 -8.98 -18.77
N SER A 274 16.46 -9.35 -19.97
CA SER A 274 16.53 -8.42 -21.10
C SER A 274 16.01 -9.06 -22.37
N ASP A 275 15.21 -8.33 -23.14
CA ASP A 275 14.66 -8.75 -24.43
C ASP A 275 14.85 -7.65 -25.49
N SER A 276 14.15 -7.76 -26.62
CA SER A 276 14.18 -6.74 -27.68
C SER A 276 13.56 -5.41 -27.26
N ASN A 277 12.73 -5.39 -26.22
CA ASN A 277 11.95 -4.24 -25.77
C ASN A 277 12.64 -3.49 -24.62
N GLY A 278 13.57 -4.11 -23.89
CA GLY A 278 14.28 -3.44 -22.81
C GLY A 278 15.07 -4.35 -21.88
N ILE A 279 15.30 -3.84 -20.68
CA ILE A 279 15.92 -4.55 -19.56
C ILE A 279 15.04 -4.34 -18.33
N GLU A 280 14.94 -5.38 -17.53
CA GLU A 280 14.22 -5.41 -16.27
C GLU A 280 15.15 -5.99 -15.22
N ILE A 281 15.10 -5.43 -14.02
CA ILE A 281 15.84 -5.97 -12.88
C ILE A 281 14.81 -6.37 -11.82
N ILE A 282 14.90 -7.62 -11.39
CA ILE A 282 13.89 -8.29 -10.57
C ILE A 282 14.52 -8.74 -9.27
N CYS A 283 13.82 -8.49 -8.17
CA CYS A 283 14.05 -9.10 -6.86
C CYS A 283 12.87 -10.04 -6.57
N LEU A 284 13.14 -11.32 -6.33
CA LEU A 284 12.11 -12.36 -6.09
C LEU A 284 11.61 -12.40 -4.63
N GLY A 285 11.78 -11.32 -3.87
CA GLY A 285 11.37 -11.27 -2.47
C GLY A 285 12.10 -12.26 -1.54
N ALA A 286 11.59 -12.36 -0.31
CA ALA A 286 12.21 -13.14 0.77
C ALA A 286 12.17 -14.66 0.54
N ASP A 287 11.23 -15.20 -0.23
CA ASP A 287 11.13 -16.61 -0.60
C ASP A 287 11.97 -16.94 -1.83
N GLY A 288 12.18 -15.98 -2.74
CA GLY A 288 13.09 -16.14 -3.87
C GLY A 288 12.52 -17.00 -4.98
N GLU A 289 11.20 -17.05 -5.04
CA GLU A 289 10.41 -17.72 -6.06
C GLU A 289 9.63 -16.67 -6.82
N GLU A 290 9.34 -16.89 -8.10
CA GLU A 290 8.48 -15.97 -8.86
C GLU A 290 7.11 -15.89 -8.20
N GLY A 291 6.67 -14.67 -7.95
CA GLY A 291 5.42 -14.35 -7.30
C GLY A 291 5.59 -13.87 -5.86
N GLY A 292 4.90 -14.55 -4.92
CA GLY A 292 4.77 -14.13 -3.53
C GLY A 292 3.98 -12.84 -3.23
N ILE A 293 3.69 -12.59 -1.95
CA ILE A 293 2.99 -11.40 -1.46
C ILE A 293 3.76 -10.72 -0.31
N GLY A 294 3.55 -9.42 -0.11
CA GLY A 294 4.22 -8.69 0.98
C GLY A 294 5.74 -8.66 0.81
N ILE A 295 6.49 -9.25 1.76
CA ILE A 295 7.97 -9.34 1.67
C ILE A 295 8.45 -10.39 0.67
N ASN A 296 7.57 -11.30 0.27
CA ASN A 296 7.83 -12.31 -0.74
C ASN A 296 7.48 -11.81 -2.14
N ALA A 297 6.77 -10.68 -2.26
CA ALA A 297 6.36 -10.17 -3.55
C ALA A 297 7.57 -9.76 -4.39
N ASP A 298 7.54 -10.18 -5.65
CA ASP A 298 8.47 -9.72 -6.66
C ASP A 298 8.48 -8.20 -6.76
N ILE A 299 9.68 -7.62 -6.83
CA ILE A 299 9.89 -6.20 -7.11
C ILE A 299 10.59 -6.10 -8.46
N VAL A 300 9.88 -5.61 -9.46
CA VAL A 300 10.37 -5.44 -10.83
C VAL A 300 10.63 -3.97 -11.10
N TYR A 301 11.85 -3.64 -11.52
CA TYR A 301 12.24 -2.29 -11.90
C TYR A 301 12.50 -2.22 -13.41
N ARG A 302 11.79 -1.31 -14.09
CA ARG A 302 11.86 -1.06 -15.53
C ARG A 302 11.99 0.44 -15.80
N PRO A 303 12.66 0.86 -16.88
CA PRO A 303 12.73 2.26 -17.31
C PRO A 303 11.35 2.86 -17.65
#